data_AF-A0A535A619-F1
#
_entry.id   AF-A0A535A619-F1
#
_cell.length_a   1.000
_cell.length_b   1.000
_cell.length_c   1.000
_cell.angle_alpha   90.00
_cell.angle_beta   90.00
_cell.angle_gamma   90.00
#
_symmetry.space_group_name_H-M   'P 1'
#
loop_
_entity.id
_entity.type
_entity.pdbx_description
1 polymer ?
#
loop_
_entity_poly.entity_id
_entity_poly.type
_entity_poly.pdbx_seq_one_letter_code
_entity_poly.pdbx_strand_id
1 'polypeptide(L)' 'MANLQVKNVPEALHRKIRAYAKRRGRTVRDVVLEAVNREMEREEFRSRLARRQPVDLGRPASRSLEEVRAERERELGG' A
#
# COMPACT_ATOMS: atom_id res chain seq x y z
N MET A 1 -15.87 3.66 -22.33
CA MET A 1 -15.52 3.06 -21.02
C MET A 1 -14.97 1.67 -21.26
N ALA A 2 -13.83 1.32 -20.65
CA ALA A 2 -13.30 -0.04 -20.73
C ALA A 2 -14.04 -0.96 -19.75
N ASN A 3 -14.28 -2.21 -20.14
CA ASN A 3 -14.84 -3.24 -19.30
C ASN A 3 -13.78 -4.31 -19.04
N LEU A 4 -13.57 -4.68 -17.78
CA LEU A 4 -12.67 -5.74 -17.37
C LEU A 4 -13.47 -6.80 -16.64
N GLN A 5 -13.52 -8.01 -17.20
CA GLN A 5 -14.14 -9.17 -16.57
C GLN A 5 -13.07 -10.13 -16.08
N VAL A 6 -13.05 -10.38 -14.76
CA VAL A 6 -12.19 -11.39 -14.15
C VAL A 6 -12.97 -12.69 -14.04
N LYS A 7 -12.47 -13.76 -14.68
CA LYS A 7 -13.06 -15.10 -14.63
C LYS A 7 -12.35 -15.97 -13.59
N ASN A 8 -12.99 -17.06 -13.20
CA ASN A 8 -12.44 -18.08 -12.28
C ASN A 8 -12.01 -17.52 -10.91
N VAL A 9 -12.74 -16.51 -10.40
CA VAL A 9 -12.50 -15.99 -9.04
C VAL A 9 -12.91 -17.07 -8.04
N PRO A 10 -12.03 -17.53 -7.14
CA PRO A 10 -12.41 -18.50 -6.12
C PRO A 10 -13.58 -17.99 -5.29
N GLU A 11 -14.60 -18.83 -5.07
CA GLU A 11 -15.82 -18.44 -4.36
C GLU A 11 -15.53 -17.91 -2.94
N ALA A 12 -14.51 -18.48 -2.28
CA ALA A 12 -14.03 -18.00 -0.99
C ALA A 12 -13.50 -16.55 -1.06
N LEU A 13 -12.77 -16.19 -2.13
CA LEU A 13 -12.25 -14.85 -2.32
C LEU A 13 -13.38 -13.86 -2.65
N HIS A 14 -14.29 -14.23 -3.54
CA HIS A 14 -15.44 -13.40 -3.88
C HIS A 14 -16.31 -13.08 -2.64
N ARG A 15 -16.57 -14.08 -1.79
CA ARG A 15 -17.29 -13.87 -0.51
C ARG A 15 -16.55 -12.92 0.43
N LYS A 16 -15.22 -13.06 0.56
CA LYS A 16 -14.40 -12.15 1.38
C LYS A 16 -14.47 -10.71 0.88
N ILE A 17 -14.34 -10.49 -0.43
CA ILE A 17 -14.43 -9.15 -1.04
C ILE A 17 -15.81 -8.55 -0.80
N ARG A 18 -16.88 -9.33 -1.02
CA ARG A 18 -18.25 -8.86 -0.78
C ARG A 18 -18.48 -8.47 0.68
N ALA A 19 -18.03 -9.29 1.63
CA ALA A 19 -18.13 -8.99 3.05
C ALA A 19 -17.32 -7.74 3.44
N TYR A 20 -16.12 -7.57 2.85
CA TYR A 20 -15.30 -6.37 3.03
C TYR A 20 -16.01 -5.11 2.52
N ALA A 21 -16.58 -5.18 1.31
CA ALA A 21 -17.29 -4.07 0.68
C ALA A 21 -18.52 -3.66 1.50
N LYS A 22 -19.33 -4.65 1.93
CA LYS A 22 -20.51 -4.43 2.78
C LYS A 22 -20.15 -3.73 4.09
N ARG A 23 -19.09 -4.18 4.78
CA ARG A 23 -18.64 -3.56 6.05
C ARG A 23 -18.21 -2.09 5.90
N ARG A 24 -17.84 -1.66 4.70
CA ARG A 24 -17.38 -0.30 4.41
C ARG A 24 -18.42 0.54 3.67
N GLY A 25 -19.63 0.03 3.43
CA GLY A 25 -20.66 0.74 2.67
C GLY A 25 -20.27 1.02 1.21
N ARG A 26 -19.41 0.19 0.61
CA ARG A 26 -18.90 0.36 -0.76
C ARG A 26 -19.30 -0.79 -1.66
N THR A 27 -19.25 -0.58 -2.98
CA THR A 27 -19.52 -1.66 -3.92
C THR A 27 -18.31 -2.58 -4.08
N VAL A 28 -18.54 -3.82 -4.52
CA VAL A 28 -17.44 -4.74 -4.86
C VAL A 28 -16.54 -4.15 -5.95
N ARG A 29 -17.12 -3.46 -6.93
CA ARG A 29 -16.40 -2.76 -7.99
C ARG A 29 -15.41 -1.75 -7.41
N ASP A 30 -15.86 -0.89 -6.50
CA ASP A 30 -15.01 0.17 -5.95
C ASP A 30 -13.83 -0.42 -5.17
N VAL A 31 -14.08 -1.48 -4.39
CA VAL A 31 -13.05 -2.18 -3.62
C VAL A 31 -12.02 -2.82 -4.54
N VAL A 32 -12.46 -3.49 -5.60
CA VAL A 32 -11.55 -4.17 -6.55
C VAL A 32 -10.73 -3.14 -7.32
N LEU A 33 -11.35 -2.07 -7.83
CA LEU A 33 -10.64 -1.04 -8.58
C LEU A 33 -9.61 -0.31 -7.72
N GLU A 34 -9.95 0.03 -6.48
CA GLU A 34 -8.99 0.63 -5.56
C GLU A 34 -7.82 -0.31 -5.25
N ALA A 35 -8.10 -1.60 -5.02
CA ALA A 35 -7.05 -2.58 -4.76
C ALA A 35 -6.10 -2.70 -5.94
N VAL A 36 -6.63 -2.73 -7.18
CA VAL A 36 -5.82 -2.75 -8.40
C VAL A 36 -5.02 -1.47 -8.54
N ASN A 37 -5.65 -0.31 -8.38
CA ASN A 37 -4.97 0.99 -8.49
C ASN A 37 -3.81 1.09 -7.49
N ARG A 38 -4.04 0.71 -6.23
CA ARG A 38 -3.02 0.69 -5.18
C ARG A 38 -1.84 -0.21 -5.52
N GLU A 39 -2.08 -1.35 -6.16
CA GLU A 39 -1.00 -2.25 -6.57
C GLU A 39 -0.22 -1.67 -7.75
N MET A 40 -0.88 -1.04 -8.72
CA MET A 40 -0.21 -0.36 -9.84
C MET A 40 0.64 0.81 -9.36
N GLU A 41 0.13 1.65 -8.47
CA GLU A 41 0.89 2.75 -7.86
C GLU A 41 2.10 2.24 -7.08
N ARG A 42 1.94 1.14 -6.33
CA ARG A 42 3.04 0.51 -5.59
C ARG A 42 4.13 0.02 -6.53
N GLU A 43 3.75 -0.64 -7.62
CA GLU A 43 4.70 -1.17 -8.59
C GLU A 43 5.40 -0.06 -9.38
N GLU A 44 4.67 0.99 -9.75
CA GLU A 44 5.25 2.18 -10.37
C GLU A 44 6.25 2.86 -9.43
N PHE A 45 5.89 3.03 -8.15
CA PHE A 45 6.77 3.58 -7.15
C PHE A 45 8.05 2.76 -7.00
N ARG A 46 7.94 1.43 -6.92
CA ARG A 46 9.09 0.52 -6.84
C ARG A 46 9.98 0.61 -8.06
N SER A 47 9.39 0.60 -9.25
CA SER A 47 10.09 0.74 -10.52
C SER A 47 10.84 2.08 -10.60
N ARG A 48 10.21 3.17 -10.15
CA ARG A 48 10.84 4.49 -10.08
C ARG A 48 11.97 4.54 -9.05
N LEU A 49 11.77 3.92 -7.89
CA LEU A 49 12.78 3.87 -6.83
C LEU A 49 14.02 3.09 -7.27
N ALA A 50 13.83 1.93 -7.91
CA ALA A 50 14.94 1.08 -8.38
C ALA A 50 15.83 1.76 -9.44
N ARG A 51 15.32 2.77 -10.16
CA ARG A 51 16.08 3.55 -11.15
C ARG A 51 16.88 4.69 -10.53
N ARG A 52 16.68 5.01 -9.25
CA ARG A 52 17.40 6.11 -8.59
C ARG A 52 18.72 5.61 -8.04
N GLN A 53 19.75 6.46 -8.10
CA GLN A 53 21.00 6.18 -7.42
C GLN A 53 20.78 6.22 -5.89
N PRO A 54 21.26 5.20 -5.15
CA PRO A 54 21.28 5.25 -3.70
C PRO A 54 22.03 6.48 -3.23
N VAL A 55 21.47 7.21 -2.26
CA VAL A 55 22.16 8.32 -1.62
C VAL A 55 23.12 7.75 -0.58
N ASP A 56 24.40 8.12 -0.66
CA ASP A 56 25.34 7.86 0.42
C ASP A 56 25.05 8.82 1.58
N LEU A 57 24.66 8.24 2.71
CA LEU A 57 24.32 9.00 3.93
C LEU A 57 25.54 9.20 4.84
N GLY A 58 26.71 8.63 4.50
CA GLY A 58 27.90 8.63 5.35
C GLY A 58 27.76 7.82 6.65
N ARG A 59 26.57 7.28 6.92
CA ARG A 59 26.23 6.44 8.09
C ARG A 59 25.05 5.52 7.75
N PRO A 60 24.88 4.39 8.48
CA PRO A 60 23.73 3.51 8.29
C PRO A 60 22.41 4.27 8.51
N ALA A 61 21.46 4.13 7.57
CA ALA A 61 20.14 4.76 7.66
C ALA A 61 19.38 4.40 8.96
N SER A 62 19.62 3.22 9.52
CA SER A 62 19.01 2.77 10.77
C SER A 62 19.27 3.73 11.94
N ARG A 63 20.49 4.28 12.05
CA ARG A 63 20.83 5.23 13.12
C ARG A 63 20.02 6.52 13.01
N SER A 64 19.90 7.07 11.80
CA SER A 64 19.05 8.25 11.57
C SER A 64 17.59 7.98 11.91
N LEU A 65 17.07 6.79 11.59
CA LEU A 65 15.69 6.42 11.90
C LEU A 65 15.44 6.25 13.40
N GLU A 66 16.40 5.67 14.12
CA GLU A 66 16.34 5.51 15.58
C GLU A 66 16.35 6.88 16.29
N GLU A 67 17.22 7.79 15.87
CA GLU A 67 17.29 9.16 16.41
C GLU A 67 15.95 9.90 16.27
N VAL A 68 15.36 9.89 15.07
CA VAL A 68 14.06 10.55 14.80
C VAL A 68 12.92 9.89 15.59
N ARG A 69 12.93 8.56 15.74
CA ARG A 69 11.91 7.87 16.56
C ARG A 69 12.03 8.23 18.04
N ALA A 70 13.25 8.26 18.58
CA ALA A 70 13.51 8.62 19.97
C ALA A 70 13.18 10.10 20.26
N GLU A 71 13.40 11.00 19.30
CA GLU A 71 12.93 12.39 19.38
C GLU A 71 11.41 12.46 19.45
N ARG A 72 10.71 11.79 18.53
CA ARG A 72 9.24 11.76 18.51
C ARG A 72 8.64 11.15 19.78
N GLU A 73 9.24 10.11 20.32
CA GLU A 73 8.79 9.48 21.58
C GLU A 73 8.94 10.44 22.77
N ARG A 74 9.98 11.27 22.80
CA ARG A 74 10.15 12.33 23.81
C ARG A 74 9.12 13.43 23.69
N GLU A 75 8.73 13.81 22.47
CA GLU A 75 7.69 14.82 22.22
C GLU A 75 6.27 14.33 22.56
N LEU A 76 5.99 13.04 22.38
CA LEU A 76 4.68 12.44 22.65
C LEU A 76 4.54 11.89 24.09
N GLY A 77 5.66 11.79 24.82
CA GLY A 77 5.75 11.20 26.16
C GLY A 77 5.88 12.21 27.30
N GLY A 78 5.71 13.51 27.04
CA GLY A 78 5.57 14.57 28.04
C GLY A 78 4.14 15.12 28.09
#